data_AF-A0A091HDL3-F1
#
_entry.id   AF-A0A091HDL3-F1
#
_cell.length_a   1.000
_cell.length_b   1.000
_cell.length_c   1.000
_cell.angle_alpha   90.00
_cell.angle_beta   90.00
_cell.angle_gamma   90.00
#
_symmetry.space_group_name_H-M   'P 1'
#
loop_
_entity.id
_entity.type
_entity.pdbx_description
1 polymer ?
#
loop_
_entity_poly.entity_id
_entity_poly.type
_entity_poly.pdbx_seq_one_letter_code
_entity_poly.pdbx_strand_id
1 'polypeptide(L)'
;CRILAELAMMLWLVVGALFPALLLAAPPPINKLALFPDKSAWCEAKNITQIVGHSGCESKSIQNRQACLGQCFSYSVPNTFPQSTESLVHCDSCMPAQSMWEIVTLDCPGNDEIPRVDKLVEKILHCSCQACGQEPSHEGAL
;
A
#
# COMPACT_ATOMS: atom_id res chain seq x y z
N CYS A 1 13.17 39.65 37.87
CA CYS A 1 12.31 39.26 36.73
C CYS A 1 13.20 38.95 35.52
N ARG A 2 13.84 37.77 35.49
CA ARG A 2 14.76 37.33 34.43
C ARG A 2 14.48 35.87 34.08
N ILE A 3 14.32 35.05 35.12
CA ILE A 3 13.84 33.65 35.04
C ILE A 3 12.46 33.56 34.36
N LEU A 4 11.56 34.51 34.62
CA LEU A 4 10.23 34.53 33.99
C LEU A 4 10.30 34.78 32.46
N ALA A 5 11.28 35.58 32.01
CA ALA A 5 11.49 35.87 30.59
C ALA A 5 12.19 34.69 29.87
N GLU A 6 13.14 34.04 30.55
CA GLU A 6 13.81 32.82 30.07
C GLU A 6 12.81 31.66 29.91
N LEU A 7 11.94 31.44 30.90
CA LEU A 7 10.88 30.42 30.83
C LEU A 7 9.88 30.71 29.71
N ALA A 8 9.53 31.98 29.48
CA ALA A 8 8.67 32.37 28.37
C ALA A 8 9.35 32.12 27.01
N MET A 9 10.64 32.46 26.87
CA MET A 9 11.41 32.22 25.65
C MET A 9 11.54 30.72 25.34
N MET A 10 11.81 29.90 26.36
CA MET A 10 11.90 28.45 26.21
C MET A 10 10.53 27.84 25.85
N LEU A 11 9.44 28.34 26.42
CA LEU A 11 8.08 27.90 26.05
C LEU A 11 7.74 28.27 24.60
N TRP A 12 8.12 29.48 24.15
CA TRP A 12 7.94 29.92 22.76
C TRP A 12 8.75 29.09 21.76
N LEU A 13 9.98 28.71 22.10
CA LEU A 13 10.82 27.84 21.27
C LEU A 13 10.25 26.42 21.19
N VAL A 14 9.79 25.87 22.31
CA VAL A 14 9.19 24.54 22.39
C VAL A 14 7.85 24.48 21.65
N VAL A 15 6.99 25.49 21.81
CA VAL A 15 5.74 25.61 21.05
C VAL A 15 6.04 25.83 19.56
N GLY A 16 6.96 26.72 19.21
CA GLY A 16 7.35 26.97 17.81
C GLY A 16 7.95 25.76 17.09
N ALA A 17 8.62 24.86 17.82
CA ALA A 17 9.21 23.64 17.25
C ALA A 17 8.27 22.42 17.26
N LEU A 18 7.38 22.28 18.25
CA LEU A 18 6.48 21.12 18.36
C LEU A 18 5.16 21.30 17.60
N PHE A 19 4.67 22.54 17.43
CA PHE A 19 3.38 22.79 16.75
C PHE A 19 3.38 22.44 15.24
N PRO A 20 4.47 22.65 14.47
CA PRO A 20 4.48 22.29 13.05
C PRO A 20 4.43 20.77 12.82
N ALA A 21 4.96 19.97 13.74
CA ALA A 21 5.02 18.51 13.59
C ALA A 21 3.65 17.84 13.69
N LEU A 22 2.71 18.41 14.46
CA LEU A 22 1.35 17.88 14.58
C LEU A 22 0.48 18.12 13.34
N LEU A 23 0.81 19.13 12.52
CA LEU A 23 0.02 19.50 11.34
C LEU A 23 0.32 18.66 10.09
N LEU A 24 1.38 17.84 10.12
CA LEU A 24 1.81 17.00 8.99
C LEU A 24 1.32 15.55 9.08
N ALA A 25 0.42 15.23 10.02
CA ALA A 25 -0.21 13.92 10.05
C ALA A 25 -1.04 13.73 8.77
N ALA A 26 -0.63 12.79 7.91
CA ALA A 26 -1.36 12.45 6.70
C ALA A 26 -2.82 12.09 7.06
N PRO A 27 -3.82 12.55 6.29
CA PRO A 27 -5.20 12.22 6.57
C PRO A 27 -5.38 10.70 6.60
N PRO A 28 -6.15 10.16 7.57
CA PRO A 28 -6.41 8.73 7.64
C PRO A 28 -7.07 8.27 6.33
N PRO A 29 -6.80 7.03 5.89
CA PRO A 29 -7.39 6.50 4.67
C PRO A 29 -8.92 6.62 4.71
N ILE A 30 -9.49 7.23 3.65
CA ILE A 30 -10.93 7.52 3.56
C ILE A 30 -11.67 6.20 3.37
N ASN A 31 -12.17 5.65 4.48
CA ASN A 31 -12.91 4.39 4.47
C ASN A 31 -14.43 4.59 4.39
N LYS A 32 -14.91 5.82 4.19
CA LYS A 32 -16.34 6.16 4.10
C LYS A 32 -16.59 7.23 3.04
N LEU A 33 -17.69 7.09 2.29
CA LEU A 33 -18.14 8.13 1.37
C LEU A 33 -19.08 9.11 2.08
N ALA A 34 -18.97 10.39 1.75
CA ALA A 34 -19.94 11.40 2.18
C ALA A 34 -21.36 11.08 1.70
N LEU A 35 -21.51 10.51 0.50
CA LEU A 35 -22.81 10.08 -0.04
C LEU A 35 -23.39 8.85 0.69
N PHE A 36 -22.53 8.01 1.31
CA PHE A 36 -22.94 6.76 1.94
C PHE A 36 -22.18 6.55 3.26
N PRO A 37 -22.51 7.33 4.31
CA PRO A 37 -21.76 7.31 5.58
C PRO A 37 -21.91 5.99 6.36
N ASP A 38 -22.95 5.22 6.05
CA ASP A 38 -23.25 3.91 6.65
C ASP A 38 -22.50 2.76 6.00
N LYS A 39 -21.85 3.00 4.85
CA LYS A 39 -21.04 2.01 4.15
C LYS A 39 -19.58 2.29 4.42
N SER A 40 -18.81 1.22 4.63
CA SER A 40 -17.37 1.30 4.87
C SER A 40 -16.61 0.42 3.89
N ALA A 41 -15.56 0.98 3.29
CA ALA A 41 -14.56 0.20 2.56
C ALA A 41 -13.52 -0.35 3.52
N TRP A 42 -12.92 -1.47 3.14
CA TRP A 42 -11.81 -2.07 3.86
C TRP A 42 -10.88 -2.78 2.87
N CYS A 43 -9.59 -2.81 3.18
CA CYS A 43 -8.58 -3.50 2.39
C CYS A 43 -7.47 -3.97 3.31
N GLU A 44 -7.18 -5.28 3.28
CA GLU A 44 -6.28 -5.95 4.23
C GLU A 44 -5.28 -6.84 3.50
N ALA A 45 -4.06 -6.90 4.04
CA ALA A 45 -3.06 -7.88 3.67
C ALA A 45 -3.33 -9.20 4.41
N LYS A 46 -3.57 -10.28 3.66
CA LYS A 46 -3.82 -11.63 4.19
C LYS A 46 -2.66 -12.55 3.89
N ASN A 47 -2.25 -13.33 4.89
CA ASN A 47 -1.17 -14.30 4.70
C ASN A 47 -1.66 -15.50 3.89
N ILE A 48 -0.84 -15.91 2.93
CA ILE A 48 -1.03 -17.05 2.05
C ILE A 48 0.26 -17.86 1.94
N THR A 49 0.11 -19.09 1.49
CA THR A 49 1.20 -19.94 1.02
C THR A 49 1.32 -19.78 -0.49
N GLN A 50 2.51 -19.41 -0.98
CA GLN A 50 2.82 -19.35 -2.41
C GLN A 50 3.75 -20.49 -2.79
N ILE A 51 3.48 -21.18 -3.90
CA ILE A 51 4.38 -22.21 -4.44
C ILE A 51 5.16 -21.59 -5.60
N VAL A 52 6.49 -21.60 -5.49
CA VAL A 52 7.41 -21.12 -6.52
C VAL A 52 8.09 -22.32 -7.17
N GLY A 53 7.83 -22.52 -8.47
CA GLY A 53 8.37 -23.65 -9.23
C GLY A 53 9.10 -23.22 -10.49
N HIS A 54 10.01 -24.07 -10.97
CA HIS A 54 10.68 -23.94 -12.27
C HIS A 54 10.82 -25.33 -12.89
N SER A 55 10.74 -25.43 -14.22
CA SER A 55 10.86 -26.71 -14.93
C SER A 55 12.22 -27.36 -14.63
N GLY A 56 12.21 -28.63 -14.21
CA GLY A 56 13.44 -29.35 -13.88
C GLY A 56 14.02 -29.03 -12.49
N CYS A 57 13.33 -28.23 -11.68
CA CYS A 57 13.73 -27.89 -10.32
C CYS A 57 12.65 -28.28 -9.30
N GLU A 58 13.06 -28.50 -8.06
CA GLU A 58 12.16 -28.72 -6.94
C GLU A 58 11.44 -27.42 -6.58
N SER A 59 10.11 -27.49 -6.47
CA SER A 59 9.30 -26.32 -6.12
C SER A 59 9.41 -26.01 -4.62
N LYS A 60 9.50 -24.73 -4.26
CA LYS A 60 9.53 -24.27 -2.87
C LYS A 60 8.20 -23.63 -2.48
N SER A 61 7.69 -24.02 -1.30
CA SER A 61 6.48 -23.46 -0.69
C SER A 61 6.89 -22.36 0.30
N ILE A 62 6.46 -21.13 0.04
CA ILE A 62 6.79 -19.94 0.82
C ILE A 62 5.57 -19.52 1.63
N GLN A 63 5.72 -19.53 2.95
CA GLN A 63 4.67 -19.15 3.89
C GLN A 63 4.70 -17.65 4.19
N ASN A 64 3.63 -17.14 4.81
CA ASN A 64 3.50 -15.73 5.23
C ASN A 64 3.68 -14.71 4.09
N ARG A 65 3.41 -15.12 2.85
CA ARG A 65 3.30 -14.20 1.72
C ARG A 65 1.98 -13.46 1.87
N GLN A 66 1.98 -12.15 1.72
CA GLN A 66 0.75 -11.37 1.84
C GLN A 66 0.06 -11.25 0.48
N ALA A 67 -1.26 -11.30 0.48
CA ALA A 67 -2.12 -11.03 -0.66
C ALA A 67 -3.18 -10.01 -0.25
N CYS A 68 -3.54 -9.10 -1.14
CA CYS A 68 -4.54 -8.08 -0.85
C CYS A 68 -5.96 -8.64 -1.00
N LEU A 69 -6.80 -8.40 0.02
CA LEU A 69 -8.21 -8.74 0.03
C LEU A 69 -9.01 -7.57 0.60
N GLY A 70 -10.08 -7.16 -0.08
CA GLY A 70 -10.87 -6.03 0.38
C GLY A 70 -12.13 -5.77 -0.44
N GLN A 71 -12.87 -4.77 0.01
CA GLN A 71 -14.04 -4.18 -0.65
C GLN A 71 -13.84 -2.66 -0.66
N CYS A 72 -13.59 -2.11 -1.85
CA CYS A 72 -13.37 -0.69 -2.06
C CYS A 72 -14.56 -0.05 -2.78
N PHE A 73 -14.61 1.27 -2.79
CA PHE A 73 -15.74 1.99 -3.37
C PHE A 73 -15.58 2.22 -4.87
N SER A 74 -16.69 2.09 -5.58
CA SER A 74 -16.83 2.60 -6.95
C SER A 74 -18.20 3.25 -7.11
N TYR A 75 -18.27 4.34 -7.86
CA TYR A 75 -19.52 5.02 -8.16
C TYR A 75 -19.43 5.78 -9.49
N SER A 76 -20.58 5.94 -10.14
CA SER A 76 -20.74 6.75 -11.33
C SER A 76 -21.89 7.71 -11.13
N VAL A 77 -21.69 8.97 -11.46
CA VAL A 77 -22.75 9.98 -11.40
C VAL A 77 -23.39 10.09 -12.79
N PRO A 78 -24.73 9.99 -12.90
CA PRO A 78 -25.40 10.09 -14.19
C PRO A 78 -25.19 11.46 -14.83
N ASN A 79 -25.03 11.49 -16.16
CA ASN A 79 -24.85 12.72 -16.92
C ASN A 79 -26.20 13.42 -17.16
N THR A 80 -26.19 14.75 -17.17
CA THR A 80 -27.33 15.58 -17.57
C THR A 80 -27.12 16.14 -18.99
N PHE A 81 -28.22 16.43 -19.69
CA PHE A 81 -28.17 17.15 -20.97
C PHE A 81 -29.00 18.45 -20.87
N PRO A 82 -28.45 19.62 -21.25
CA PRO A 82 -27.08 19.84 -21.72
C PRO A 82 -26.05 19.61 -20.61
N GLN A 83 -24.87 19.10 -20.97
CA GLN A 83 -23.86 18.67 -20.00
C GLN A 83 -23.20 19.87 -19.31
N SER A 84 -23.33 19.97 -17.99
CA SER A 84 -22.76 21.04 -17.17
C SER A 84 -21.42 20.68 -16.51
N THR A 85 -21.09 19.39 -16.40
CA THR A 85 -19.89 18.87 -15.76
C THR A 85 -19.34 17.65 -16.50
N GLU A 86 -18.05 17.37 -16.35
CA GLU A 86 -17.44 16.14 -16.86
C GLU A 86 -18.09 14.89 -16.22
N SER A 87 -18.08 13.77 -16.96
CA SER A 87 -18.58 12.49 -16.48
C SER A 87 -17.75 12.01 -15.29
N LEU A 88 -18.32 12.07 -14.09
CA LEU A 88 -17.63 11.70 -12.86
C LEU A 88 -17.79 10.20 -12.59
N VAL A 89 -16.71 9.44 -12.82
CA VAL A 89 -16.58 8.03 -12.48
C VAL A 89 -15.42 7.87 -11.51
N HIS A 90 -15.69 7.25 -10.36
CA HIS A 90 -14.69 6.92 -9.35
C HIS A 90 -14.62 5.41 -9.17
N CYS A 91 -13.41 4.86 -9.12
CA CYS A 91 -13.18 3.44 -8.93
C CYS A 91 -11.94 3.24 -8.08
N ASP A 92 -12.10 2.57 -6.93
CA ASP A 92 -11.01 2.05 -6.15
C ASP A 92 -11.03 0.51 -6.11
N SER A 93 -9.84 -0.09 -6.08
CA SER A 93 -9.63 -1.53 -5.87
C SER A 93 -8.59 -1.77 -4.78
N CYS A 94 -8.71 -2.90 -4.06
CA CYS A 94 -7.77 -3.26 -3.01
C CYS A 94 -6.48 -3.82 -3.64
N MET A 95 -5.43 -3.01 -3.66
CA MET A 95 -4.19 -3.27 -4.38
C MET A 95 -2.96 -3.14 -3.46
N PRO A 96 -1.80 -3.70 -3.85
CA PRO A 96 -0.55 -3.51 -3.12
C PRO A 96 -0.21 -2.02 -3.01
N ALA A 97 -0.10 -1.51 -1.78
CA ALA A 97 0.35 -0.16 -1.48
C ALA A 97 1.87 -0.09 -1.35
N GLN A 98 2.48 -1.20 -0.94
CA GLN A 98 3.92 -1.37 -0.86
C GLN A 98 4.28 -2.82 -1.14
N SER A 99 5.31 -3.02 -1.95
CA SER A 99 5.86 -4.31 -2.35
C SER A 99 7.37 -4.25 -2.41
N MET A 100 8.02 -5.39 -2.22
CA MET A 100 9.46 -5.54 -2.44
C MET A 100 9.76 -6.81 -3.23
N TRP A 101 10.92 -6.86 -3.86
CA TRP A 101 11.38 -8.05 -4.57
C TRP A 101 12.22 -8.93 -3.64
N GLU A 102 11.94 -10.23 -3.67
CA GLU A 102 12.69 -11.24 -2.92
C GLU A 102 13.22 -12.30 -3.88
N ILE A 103 14.47 -12.73 -3.68
CA ILE A 103 15.07 -13.80 -4.48
C ILE A 103 14.80 -15.14 -3.81
N VAL A 104 14.29 -16.09 -4.59
CA VAL A 104 14.01 -17.47 -4.19
C VAL A 104 14.85 -18.40 -5.04
N THR A 105 15.87 -19.01 -4.44
CA THR A 105 16.71 -20.01 -5.07
C THR A 105 16.02 -21.37 -5.05
N LEU A 106 15.84 -21.99 -6.21
CA LEU A 106 15.33 -23.35 -6.39
C LEU A 106 16.48 -24.31 -6.70
N ASP A 107 16.37 -25.55 -6.22
CA ASP A 107 17.38 -26.58 -6.44
C ASP A 107 16.94 -27.48 -7.60
N CYS A 108 17.86 -27.78 -8.52
CA CYS A 108 17.59 -28.44 -9.81
C CYS A 108 18.48 -29.69 -9.96
N PRO A 109 18.15 -30.80 -9.27
CA PRO A 109 19.03 -31.98 -9.20
C PRO A 109 19.20 -32.72 -10.53
N GLY A 110 18.35 -32.45 -11.53
CA GLY A 110 18.41 -33.07 -12.86
C GLY A 110 19.32 -32.36 -13.86
N ASN A 111 20.02 -31.30 -13.46
CA ASN A 111 20.86 -30.50 -14.37
C ASN A 111 22.22 -30.17 -13.74
N ASP A 112 23.26 -30.90 -14.16
CA ASP A 112 24.60 -30.78 -13.59
C ASP A 112 25.28 -29.43 -13.91
N GLU A 113 24.94 -28.80 -15.05
CA GLU A 113 25.50 -27.49 -15.43
C GLU A 113 24.85 -26.31 -14.69
N ILE A 114 23.55 -26.39 -14.41
CA ILE A 114 22.79 -25.35 -13.70
C ILE A 114 21.99 -26.02 -12.59
N PRO A 115 22.65 -26.32 -11.45
CA PRO A 115 22.02 -27.04 -10.34
C PRO A 115 21.09 -26.16 -9.50
N ARG A 116 21.05 -24.84 -9.75
CA ARG A 116 20.19 -23.88 -9.03
C ARG A 116 19.67 -22.78 -9.94
N VAL A 117 18.44 -22.35 -9.70
CA VAL A 117 17.80 -21.24 -10.41
C VAL A 117 17.22 -20.25 -9.42
N ASP A 118 17.63 -19.00 -9.54
CA ASP A 118 17.08 -17.89 -8.76
C ASP A 118 15.84 -17.31 -9.44
N LYS A 119 14.78 -17.09 -8.66
CA LYS A 119 13.57 -16.40 -9.10
C LYS A 119 13.35 -15.13 -8.28
N LEU A 120 13.14 -14.02 -8.97
CA LEU A 120 12.59 -12.81 -8.36
C LEU A 120 11.09 -13.00 -8.17
N VAL A 121 10.64 -12.86 -6.93
CA VAL A 121 9.24 -13.01 -6.57
C VAL A 121 8.81 -11.81 -5.75
N GLU A 122 7.78 -11.12 -6.22
CA GLU A 122 7.20 -9.95 -5.55
C GLU A 122 6.59 -10.36 -4.20
N LYS A 123 6.88 -9.58 -3.17
CA LYS A 123 6.37 -9.73 -1.81
C LYS A 123 5.61 -8.46 -1.44
N ILE A 124 4.30 -8.59 -1.30
CA ILE A 124 3.42 -7.52 -0.80
C ILE A 124 3.68 -7.32 0.69
N LEU A 125 3.71 -6.05 1.13
CA LEU A 125 3.90 -5.64 2.53
C LEU A 125 2.65 -4.95 3.09
N HIS A 126 2.02 -4.11 2.28
CA HIS A 126 0.85 -3.34 2.65
C HIS A 126 -0.15 -3.28 1.50
N CYS A 127 -1.43 -3.18 1.84
CA CYS A 127 -2.54 -3.07 0.90
C CYS A 127 -3.40 -1.85 1.25
N SER A 128 -3.94 -1.19 0.23
CA SER A 128 -4.89 -0.08 0.42
C SER A 128 -5.87 -0.02 -0.76
N CYS A 129 -7.01 0.64 -0.55
CA CYS A 129 -7.89 1.01 -1.65
C CYS A 129 -7.22 2.12 -2.47
N GLN A 130 -6.98 1.85 -3.75
CA GLN A 130 -6.28 2.73 -4.69
C GLN A 130 -7.07 2.81 -5.99
N ALA A 131 -6.87 3.88 -6.76
CA ALA A 131 -7.62 4.08 -8.00
C ALA A 131 -7.40 2.91 -8.97
N CYS A 132 -8.48 2.39 -9.52
CA CYS A 132 -8.43 1.27 -10.46
C CYS A 132 -7.51 1.61 -11.65
N GLY A 133 -6.66 0.66 -12.05
CA GLY A 133 -5.72 0.85 -13.16
C GLY A 133 -4.46 1.64 -12.81
N GLN A 134 -4.24 1.97 -11.52
CA GLN A 134 -2.90 2.35 -11.07
C GLN A 134 -1.99 1.12 -11.10
N GLU A 135 -0.84 1.26 -11.76
CA GLU A 135 0.24 0.28 -11.67
C GLU A 135 0.79 0.26 -10.24
N PRO A 136 1.14 -0.91 -9.67
CA PRO A 136 1.76 -0.98 -8.36
C PRO A 136 3.06 -0.16 -8.37
N SER A 137 3.13 0.86 -7.50
CA SER A 137 4.34 1.67 -7.35
C SER A 137 5.44 0.80 -6.74
N HIS A 138 6.31 0.26 -7.59
CA HIS A 138 7.52 -0.43 -7.20
C HIS A 138 8.51 0.60 -6.64
N GLU A 139 8.30 1.02 -5.39
CA GLU A 139 9.24 1.91 -4.73
C GLU A 139 10.52 1.13 -4.46
N GLY A 140 11.57 1.53 -5.18
CA GLY A 140 12.79 0.76 -5.39
C GLY A 140 13.50 0.37 -4.10
N ALA A 141 13.88 -0.90 -4.05
CA ALA A 141 14.98 -1.36 -3.23
C ALA A 141 16.29 -0.76 -3.79
N LEU A 142 16.84 0.21 -3.06
CA LEU A 142 18.28 0.50 -3.03
C LEU A 142 18.77 0.18 -1.61
#